data_AF-A0A6V2T5C6-F1
#
_entry.id   AF-A0A6V2T5C6-F1
#
_cell.length_a   1.000
_cell.length_b   1.000
_cell.length_c   1.000
_cell.angle_alpha   90.00
_cell.angle_beta   90.00
_cell.angle_gamma   90.00
#
_symmetry.space_group_name_H-M   'P 1'
#
loop_
_entity.id
_entity.type
_entity.pdbx_description
1 polymer ?
#
loop_
_entity_poly.entity_id
_entity_poly.type
_entity_poly.pdbx_seq_one_letter_code
_entity_poly.pdbx_strand_id
1 'polypeptide(L)'
;MKLSRLIGSSTACLVSLDPHKTELRAANIGDSGFLLLRRQAGSSSMVEPALGTLDSAAGIGAAGRKLHIAFRSPQQLRAFNTPYQLGRAPDSGDAPDDRFETPQDASLVRVPVRPGDILVLATDGLFDNVDEEALLDTIEDLIEGSGTGASPQQLADAIAARAKELSLDKSVDSPFAILAKDNDILWGGGRPDDITVLVSHILDRADARAPPTDWAAVSGPGEPPPELLEAEALLAAERLAAEARTASGLGAERGEEEEVERLEEEARVGASR
;
A
#
# COMPACT_ATOMS: atom_id res chain seq x y z
N MET A 1 -33.14 5.91 14.47
CA MET A 1 -32.39 4.64 14.28
C MET A 1 -31.12 4.74 15.09
N LYS A 2 -30.93 3.93 16.14
CA LYS A 2 -29.57 3.75 16.71
C LYS A 2 -28.76 3.07 15.61
N LEU A 3 -27.72 3.73 15.09
CA LEU A 3 -26.66 3.03 14.38
C LEU A 3 -26.28 1.85 15.27
N SER A 4 -26.61 0.63 14.86
CA SER A 4 -26.13 -0.57 15.52
C SER A 4 -24.61 -0.41 15.54
N ARG A 5 -24.04 -0.21 16.73
CA ARG A 5 -22.60 -0.10 16.92
C ARG A 5 -22.02 -1.38 16.31
N LEU A 6 -21.35 -1.27 15.16
CA LEU A 6 -20.80 -2.43 14.47
C LEU A 6 -19.78 -3.07 15.41
N ILE A 7 -19.99 -4.35 15.71
CA ILE A 7 -19.13 -5.15 16.58
C ILE A 7 -18.23 -5.97 15.66
N GLY A 8 -16.95 -6.02 15.99
CA GLY A 8 -15.94 -6.74 15.24
C GLY A 8 -14.63 -6.00 15.26
N SER A 9 -13.63 -6.60 14.63
CA SER A 9 -12.32 -6.02 14.48
C SER A 9 -11.74 -6.39 13.12
N SER A 10 -10.74 -5.63 12.71
CA SER A 10 -10.06 -5.83 11.44
C SER A 10 -8.63 -5.33 11.55
N THR A 11 -7.74 -5.99 10.81
CA THR A 11 -6.50 -5.36 10.37
C THR A 11 -6.82 -4.25 9.38
N ALA A 12 -5.86 -3.36 9.12
CA ALA A 12 -6.01 -2.33 8.11
C ALA A 12 -4.64 -1.98 7.52
N CYS A 13 -4.48 -2.17 6.20
CA CYS A 13 -3.29 -1.76 5.48
C CYS A 13 -3.69 -0.81 4.36
N LEU A 14 -3.22 0.44 4.46
CA LEU A 14 -3.47 1.49 3.49
C LEU A 14 -2.16 1.85 2.80
N VAL A 15 -2.18 1.94 1.47
CA VAL A 15 -1.06 2.42 0.66
C VAL A 15 -1.54 3.55 -0.24
N SER A 16 -0.76 4.64 -0.32
CA SER A 16 -1.00 5.79 -1.18
C SER A 16 0.29 6.16 -1.91
N LEU A 17 0.20 6.39 -3.22
CA LEU A 17 1.31 6.91 -4.00
C LEU A 17 1.37 8.43 -3.85
N ASP A 18 2.53 8.99 -3.52
CA ASP A 18 2.69 10.43 -3.41
C ASP A 18 2.61 11.07 -4.82
N PRO A 19 1.73 12.06 -5.04
CA PRO A 19 1.52 12.64 -6.38
C PRO A 19 2.68 13.51 -6.87
N HIS A 20 3.60 13.90 -5.98
CA HIS A 20 4.71 14.80 -6.29
C HIS A 20 6.07 14.16 -6.05
N LYS A 21 6.16 13.15 -5.19
CA LYS A 21 7.39 12.42 -4.86
C LYS A 21 7.37 11.02 -5.46
N THR A 22 8.54 10.49 -5.80
CA THR A 22 8.70 9.11 -6.27
C THR A 22 8.73 8.12 -5.09
N GLU A 23 7.69 8.15 -4.27
CA GLU A 23 7.55 7.28 -3.10
C GLU A 23 6.09 6.88 -2.87
N LEU A 24 5.90 5.71 -2.27
CA LEU A 24 4.63 5.37 -1.64
C LEU A 24 4.70 5.70 -0.14
N ARG A 25 3.53 5.99 0.43
CA ARG A 25 3.29 6.12 1.85
C ARG A 25 2.30 5.05 2.27
N ALA A 26 2.54 4.41 3.40
CA ALA A 26 1.61 3.41 3.92
C ALA A 26 1.43 3.52 5.43
N ALA A 27 0.26 3.10 5.87
CA ALA A 27 -0.11 2.95 7.26
C ALA A 27 -0.70 1.55 7.44
N ASN A 28 -0.12 0.76 8.33
CA ASN A 28 -0.55 -0.61 8.60
C ASN A 28 -0.93 -0.79 10.07
N ILE A 29 -1.98 -1.55 10.35
CA ILE A 29 -2.37 -2.10 11.65
C ILE A 29 -2.62 -3.59 11.44
N GLY A 30 -1.77 -4.43 12.06
CA GLY A 30 -1.90 -5.89 12.02
C GLY A 30 -0.87 -6.58 11.13
N ASP A 31 -1.25 -7.73 10.60
CA ASP A 31 -0.39 -8.66 9.84
C ASP A 31 -0.75 -8.77 8.34
N SER A 32 -1.80 -8.07 7.90
CA SER A 32 -1.91 -7.65 6.51
C SER A 32 -0.74 -6.73 6.15
N GLY A 33 -0.44 -6.61 4.86
CA GLY A 33 0.80 -5.96 4.46
C GLY A 33 1.01 -5.92 2.96
N PHE A 34 2.15 -5.38 2.55
CA PHE A 34 2.52 -5.29 1.16
C PHE A 34 4.00 -5.59 0.91
N LEU A 35 4.25 -6.04 -0.31
CA LEU A 35 5.57 -6.24 -0.88
C LEU A 35 5.73 -5.31 -2.08
N LEU A 36 6.91 -4.69 -2.18
CA LEU A 36 7.33 -3.99 -3.39
C LEU A 36 8.35 -4.87 -4.12
N LEU A 37 7.99 -5.34 -5.31
CA LEU A 37 8.83 -6.15 -6.16
C LEU A 37 9.47 -5.26 -7.22
N ARG A 38 10.75 -5.48 -7.46
CA ARG A 38 11.53 -4.68 -8.42
C ARG A 38 12.32 -5.58 -9.34
N ARG A 39 12.46 -5.14 -10.59
CA ARG A 39 13.30 -5.83 -11.56
C ARG A 39 14.78 -5.62 -11.21
N GLN A 40 15.54 -6.70 -11.19
CA GLN A 40 16.98 -6.64 -11.10
C GLN A 40 17.54 -5.99 -12.37
N ALA A 41 18.31 -4.92 -12.21
CA ALA A 41 19.05 -4.34 -13.31
C ALA A 41 20.10 -5.36 -13.76
N GLY A 42 20.18 -5.64 -15.07
CA GLY A 42 21.33 -6.35 -15.63
C GLY A 42 22.62 -5.62 -15.25
N SER A 43 23.76 -6.33 -15.21
CA SER A 43 25.04 -5.87 -14.63
C SER A 43 25.66 -4.58 -15.23
N SER A 44 24.94 -3.83 -16.07
CA SER A 44 25.36 -2.59 -16.70
C SER A 44 24.73 -1.31 -16.11
N SER A 45 23.75 -1.42 -15.22
CA SER A 45 23.08 -0.25 -14.61
C SER A 45 23.24 -0.28 -13.09
N MET A 46 24.28 0.38 -12.59
CA MET A 46 24.46 0.67 -11.16
C MET A 46 23.37 1.67 -10.73
N VAL A 47 22.20 1.17 -10.36
CA VAL A 47 21.21 1.99 -9.67
C VAL A 47 21.51 1.92 -8.19
N GLU A 48 21.91 3.04 -7.61
CA GLU A 48 22.17 3.14 -6.18
C GLU A 48 20.96 2.61 -5.39
N PRO A 49 21.17 1.78 -4.37
CA PRO A 49 20.10 1.32 -3.51
C PRO A 49 19.37 2.50 -2.89
N ALA A 50 18.04 2.50 -2.95
CA ALA A 50 17.30 3.52 -2.24
C ALA A 50 17.39 3.26 -0.72
N LEU A 51 17.54 4.32 0.08
CA LEU A 51 17.59 4.16 1.53
C LEU A 51 16.27 3.54 2.03
N GLY A 52 16.37 2.46 2.80
CA GLY A 52 15.22 1.73 3.34
C GLY A 52 14.63 0.67 2.40
N THR A 53 15.22 0.44 1.22
CA THR A 53 14.89 -0.71 0.37
C THR A 53 15.91 -1.82 0.53
N LEU A 54 15.50 -3.03 0.18
CA LEU A 54 16.31 -4.24 0.17
C LEU A 54 17.14 -4.37 -1.13
N ASP A 55 17.30 -3.28 -1.91
CA ASP A 55 18.00 -3.32 -3.20
C ASP A 55 19.50 -3.67 -3.08
N SER A 56 20.15 -3.32 -1.96
CA SER A 56 21.57 -3.67 -1.71
C SER A 56 21.72 -5.06 -1.08
N ALA A 57 20.65 -5.58 -0.49
CA ALA A 57 20.59 -6.97 -0.09
C ALA A 57 20.31 -7.78 -1.34
N ALA A 58 21.36 -8.13 -2.09
CA ALA A 58 21.35 -9.27 -3.00
C ALA A 58 21.18 -10.59 -2.19
N GLY A 59 20.16 -10.63 -1.33
CA GLY A 59 19.93 -11.62 -0.29
C GLY A 59 18.46 -11.97 -0.26
N ILE A 60 18.19 -13.25 -0.51
CA ILE A 60 16.88 -13.90 -0.73
C ILE A 60 16.35 -13.66 -2.16
N GLY A 61 17.11 -14.17 -3.12
CA GLY A 61 16.79 -14.14 -4.54
C GLY A 61 17.94 -14.82 -5.27
N ALA A 62 17.81 -16.13 -5.47
CA ALA A 62 18.82 -16.98 -6.08
C ALA A 62 19.45 -16.32 -7.33
N ALA A 63 20.76 -16.46 -7.49
CA ALA A 63 21.47 -16.01 -8.69
C ALA A 63 20.70 -16.44 -9.96
N GLY A 64 20.16 -15.48 -10.72
CA GLY A 64 19.43 -15.74 -11.97
C GLY A 64 17.96 -15.30 -12.02
N ARG A 65 17.37 -14.80 -10.92
CA ARG A 65 16.01 -14.22 -10.95
C ARG A 65 15.96 -12.88 -11.69
N LYS A 66 14.78 -12.50 -12.19
CA LYS A 66 14.53 -11.21 -12.84
C LYS A 66 13.93 -10.20 -11.86
N LEU A 67 13.21 -10.66 -10.85
CA LEU A 67 12.58 -9.87 -9.80
C LEU A 67 13.21 -10.16 -8.43
N HIS A 68 13.22 -9.16 -7.56
CA HIS A 68 13.53 -9.30 -6.13
C HIS A 68 12.53 -8.51 -5.29
N ILE A 69 12.41 -8.87 -4.01
CA ILE A 69 11.66 -8.08 -3.02
C ILE A 69 12.49 -6.84 -2.67
N ALA A 70 12.08 -5.67 -3.14
CA ALA A 70 12.71 -4.40 -2.80
C ALA A 70 12.23 -3.84 -1.46
N PHE A 71 11.05 -4.23 -0.98
CA PHE A 71 10.57 -3.84 0.35
C PHE A 71 9.51 -4.82 0.85
N ARG A 72 9.50 -5.05 2.17
CA ARG A 72 8.46 -5.78 2.89
C ARG A 72 7.91 -4.90 4.00
N SER A 73 6.60 -4.73 4.05
CA SER A 73 5.97 -4.02 5.17
C SER A 73 6.16 -4.79 6.48
N PRO A 74 6.48 -4.12 7.60
CA PRO A 74 6.51 -4.77 8.90
C PRO A 74 5.09 -5.20 9.33
N GLN A 75 5.00 -6.35 9.96
CA GLN A 75 3.79 -6.85 10.62
C GLN A 75 3.77 -6.40 12.09
N GLN A 76 2.57 -6.19 12.63
CA GLN A 76 2.36 -5.83 14.03
C GLN A 76 1.52 -6.89 14.73
N LEU A 77 2.15 -7.56 15.70
CA LEU A 77 1.56 -8.64 16.47
C LEU A 77 1.72 -8.35 17.97
N ARG A 78 0.70 -8.69 18.77
CA ARG A 78 0.83 -8.75 20.24
C ARG A 78 1.47 -10.04 20.71
N ALA A 79 1.16 -11.13 20.00
CA ALA A 79 1.68 -12.47 20.18
C ALA A 79 1.55 -13.23 18.85
N PHE A 80 2.07 -14.46 18.78
CA PHE A 80 1.90 -15.31 17.61
C PHE A 80 0.41 -15.40 17.20
N ASN A 81 0.14 -15.13 15.92
CA ASN A 81 -1.20 -15.11 15.34
C ASN A 81 -2.24 -14.24 16.10
N THR A 82 -1.78 -13.17 16.75
CA THR A 82 -2.62 -12.19 17.44
C THR A 82 -2.27 -10.80 16.93
N PRO A 83 -2.79 -10.40 15.75
CA PRO A 83 -2.45 -9.13 15.16
C PRO A 83 -3.02 -7.95 15.92
N TYR A 84 -2.36 -6.81 15.74
CA TYR A 84 -2.94 -5.51 16.03
C TYR A 84 -4.18 -5.33 15.14
N GLN A 85 -5.23 -4.75 15.69
CA GLN A 85 -6.55 -4.69 15.08
C GLN A 85 -7.32 -3.48 15.58
N LEU A 86 -7.97 -2.77 14.65
CA LEU A 86 -8.95 -1.76 14.98
C LEU A 86 -10.28 -2.45 15.21
N GLY A 87 -11.03 -2.07 16.23
CA GLY A 87 -12.28 -2.77 16.49
C GLY A 87 -13.11 -2.25 17.64
N ARG A 88 -14.17 -3.02 17.89
CA ARG A 88 -15.11 -2.81 18.98
C ARG A 88 -15.72 -4.13 19.40
N ALA A 89 -15.69 -4.41 20.70
CA ALA A 89 -16.34 -5.57 21.28
C ALA A 89 -17.80 -5.27 21.70
N PRO A 90 -18.64 -6.30 21.92
CA PRO A 90 -20.04 -6.12 22.32
C PRO A 90 -20.23 -5.32 23.62
N ASP A 91 -19.30 -5.48 24.55
CA ASP A 91 -19.29 -4.86 25.87
C ASP A 91 -18.46 -3.57 25.92
N SER A 92 -17.88 -3.14 24.79
CA SER A 92 -17.13 -1.87 24.72
C SER A 92 -18.08 -0.71 25.03
N GLY A 93 -17.80 -0.05 26.15
CA GLY A 93 -18.41 1.23 26.52
C GLY A 93 -17.95 2.37 25.61
N ASP A 94 -17.97 3.59 26.15
CA ASP A 94 -17.45 4.77 25.45
C ASP A 94 -16.02 5.13 25.92
N ALA A 95 -15.47 4.37 26.89
CA ALA A 95 -14.09 4.48 27.33
C ALA A 95 -13.14 3.75 26.35
N PRO A 96 -11.83 4.12 26.30
CA PRO A 96 -10.83 3.40 25.52
C PRO A 96 -10.81 1.90 25.88
N ASP A 97 -10.71 1.07 24.86
CA ASP A 97 -10.72 -0.39 24.98
C ASP A 97 -9.31 -0.92 24.65
N ASP A 98 -8.65 -1.53 25.62
CA ASP A 98 -7.25 -1.96 25.50
C ASP A 98 -7.06 -3.24 24.66
N ARG A 99 -8.17 -3.87 24.26
CA ARG A 99 -8.20 -5.01 23.34
C ARG A 99 -7.91 -4.62 21.89
N PHE A 100 -8.09 -3.35 21.54
CA PHE A 100 -7.94 -2.85 20.17
C PHE A 100 -6.92 -1.72 20.11
N GLU A 101 -6.30 -1.61 18.95
CA GLU A 101 -5.43 -0.50 18.61
C GLU A 101 -6.23 0.71 18.15
N THR A 102 -5.53 1.85 18.12
CA THR A 102 -6.01 3.10 17.56
C THR A 102 -5.29 3.37 16.24
N PRO A 103 -5.82 4.25 15.36
CA PRO A 103 -5.09 4.67 14.16
C PRO A 103 -3.71 5.27 14.44
N GLN A 104 -3.46 5.77 15.66
CA GLN A 104 -2.18 6.31 16.08
C GLN A 104 -1.11 5.23 16.29
N ASP A 105 -1.51 3.97 16.47
CA ASP A 105 -0.60 2.83 16.66
C ASP A 105 -0.12 2.25 15.32
N ALA A 106 -0.53 2.85 14.19
CA ALA A 106 -0.22 2.36 12.87
C ALA A 106 1.29 2.41 12.58
N SER A 107 1.81 1.35 11.99
CA SER A 107 3.15 1.37 11.41
C SER A 107 3.15 2.25 10.16
N LEU A 108 3.85 3.38 10.23
CA LEU A 108 3.94 4.34 9.14
C LEU A 108 5.25 4.15 8.38
N VAL A 109 5.14 3.92 7.07
CA VAL A 109 6.32 3.70 6.21
C VAL A 109 6.29 4.60 4.97
N ARG A 110 7.48 5.00 4.51
CA ARG A 110 7.71 5.73 3.27
C ARG A 110 8.73 4.95 2.46
N VAL A 111 8.37 4.54 1.25
CA VAL A 111 9.20 3.64 0.44
C VAL A 111 9.41 4.28 -0.94
N PRO A 112 10.67 4.52 -1.35
CA PRO A 112 10.96 4.99 -2.69
C PRO A 112 10.55 3.97 -3.75
N VAL A 113 9.79 4.42 -4.74
CA VAL A 113 9.31 3.58 -5.86
C VAL A 113 9.98 3.97 -7.16
N ARG A 114 9.96 3.05 -8.13
CA ARG A 114 10.52 3.22 -9.47
C ARG A 114 9.48 2.78 -10.52
N PRO A 115 9.47 3.40 -11.72
CA PRO A 115 8.72 2.87 -12.84
C PRO A 115 9.06 1.40 -13.09
N GLY A 116 8.03 0.58 -13.28
CA GLY A 116 8.13 -0.87 -13.43
C GLY A 116 8.10 -1.67 -12.13
N ASP A 117 8.08 -1.03 -10.96
CA ASP A 117 7.86 -1.76 -9.70
C ASP A 117 6.45 -2.37 -9.68
N ILE A 118 6.33 -3.53 -9.04
CA ILE A 118 5.06 -4.23 -8.82
C ILE A 118 4.77 -4.19 -7.32
N LEU A 119 3.68 -3.56 -6.93
CA LEU A 119 3.18 -3.54 -5.56
C LEU A 119 2.17 -4.67 -5.37
N VAL A 120 2.39 -5.54 -4.39
CA VAL A 120 1.45 -6.59 -3.97
C VAL A 120 1.01 -6.27 -2.55
N LEU A 121 -0.25 -5.91 -2.35
CA LEU A 121 -0.89 -5.65 -1.05
C LEU A 121 -1.87 -6.80 -0.76
N ALA A 122 -1.79 -7.41 0.41
CA ALA A 122 -2.59 -8.60 0.71
C ALA A 122 -2.91 -8.76 2.20
N THR A 123 -3.85 -9.66 2.50
CA THR A 123 -4.13 -10.16 3.85
C THR A 123 -3.14 -11.27 4.25
N ASP A 124 -3.15 -11.64 5.53
CA ASP A 124 -2.38 -12.77 6.07
C ASP A 124 -2.68 -14.08 5.34
N GLY A 125 -3.91 -14.29 4.82
CA GLY A 125 -4.25 -15.43 3.98
C GLY A 125 -3.28 -15.70 2.81
N LEU A 126 -2.62 -14.66 2.27
CA LEU A 126 -1.50 -14.84 1.33
C LEU A 126 -0.20 -15.19 2.08
N PHE A 127 0.23 -14.31 2.99
CA PHE A 127 1.56 -14.36 3.62
C PHE A 127 1.78 -15.59 4.50
N ASP A 128 0.72 -16.16 5.04
CA ASP A 128 0.76 -17.38 5.84
C ASP A 128 0.96 -18.63 4.99
N ASN A 129 0.64 -18.58 3.70
CA ASN A 129 0.56 -19.75 2.82
C ASN A 129 1.56 -19.75 1.67
N VAL A 130 2.06 -18.59 1.26
CA VAL A 130 2.98 -18.44 0.13
C VAL A 130 4.27 -17.79 0.60
N ASP A 131 5.38 -18.52 0.52
CA ASP A 131 6.70 -17.93 0.74
C ASP A 131 7.10 -17.01 -0.43
N GLU A 132 8.09 -16.16 -0.20
CA GLU A 132 8.49 -15.15 -1.18
C GLU A 132 9.08 -15.76 -2.46
N GLU A 133 9.72 -16.92 -2.39
CA GLU A 133 10.29 -17.57 -3.57
C GLU A 133 9.19 -18.08 -4.49
N ALA A 134 8.19 -18.77 -3.92
CA ALA A 134 7.01 -19.24 -4.63
C ALA A 134 6.16 -18.09 -5.19
N LEU A 135 6.06 -16.97 -4.45
CA LEU A 135 5.38 -15.77 -4.93
C LEU A 135 6.08 -15.18 -6.15
N LEU A 136 7.39 -15.00 -6.07
CA LEU A 136 8.19 -14.48 -7.18
C LEU A 136 8.11 -15.42 -8.39
N ASP A 137 8.15 -16.75 -8.20
CA ASP A 137 8.04 -17.74 -9.29
C ASP A 137 6.71 -17.57 -10.02
N THR A 138 5.62 -17.48 -9.26
CA THR A 138 4.25 -17.30 -9.79
C THR A 138 4.16 -16.04 -10.66
N ILE A 139 4.78 -14.94 -10.23
CA ILE A 139 4.75 -13.67 -10.94
C ILE A 139 5.65 -13.71 -12.19
N GLU A 140 6.86 -14.24 -12.07
CA GLU A 140 7.81 -14.35 -13.18
C GLU A 140 7.28 -15.25 -14.29
N ASP A 141 6.77 -16.43 -13.96
CA ASP A 141 6.19 -17.38 -14.91
C ASP A 141 5.05 -16.76 -15.73
N LEU A 142 4.17 -16.00 -15.06
CA LEU A 142 3.04 -15.34 -15.70
C LEU A 142 3.49 -14.18 -16.62
N ILE A 143 4.48 -13.41 -16.19
CA ILE A 143 5.06 -12.34 -17.02
C ILE A 143 5.76 -12.93 -18.26
N GLU A 144 6.47 -14.04 -18.12
CA GLU A 144 7.16 -14.70 -19.23
C GLU A 144 6.21 -15.38 -20.21
N GLY A 145 5.17 -16.06 -19.70
CA GLY A 145 4.18 -16.74 -20.54
C GLY A 145 3.24 -15.81 -21.31
N SER A 146 3.07 -14.57 -20.86
CA SER A 146 2.11 -13.61 -21.44
C SER A 146 2.59 -12.87 -22.69
N GLY A 147 3.90 -12.90 -23.02
CA GLY A 147 4.52 -12.31 -24.22
C GLY A 147 4.43 -10.78 -24.37
N THR A 148 3.45 -10.15 -23.73
CA THR A 148 3.16 -8.71 -23.73
C THR A 148 3.21 -8.11 -22.31
N GLY A 149 3.59 -8.93 -21.32
CA GLY A 149 3.52 -8.62 -19.89
C GLY A 149 2.17 -9.03 -19.28
N ALA A 150 2.18 -9.35 -17.98
CA ALA A 150 0.97 -9.72 -17.25
C ALA A 150 0.25 -8.45 -16.77
N SER A 151 -1.08 -8.39 -16.92
CA SER A 151 -1.86 -7.29 -16.32
C SER A 151 -1.92 -7.43 -14.79
N PRO A 152 -2.11 -6.33 -14.03
CA PRO A 152 -2.25 -6.41 -12.58
C PRO A 152 -3.35 -7.36 -12.12
N GLN A 153 -4.49 -7.42 -12.84
CA GLN A 153 -5.57 -8.35 -12.52
C GLN A 153 -5.13 -9.82 -12.68
N GLN A 154 -4.45 -10.16 -13.77
CA GLN A 154 -3.96 -11.52 -13.97
C GLN A 154 -2.95 -11.93 -12.89
N LEU A 155 -2.08 -11.02 -12.48
CA LEU A 155 -1.15 -11.26 -11.38
C LEU A 155 -1.91 -11.48 -10.07
N ALA A 156 -2.88 -10.62 -9.73
CA ALA A 156 -3.68 -10.75 -8.52
C ALA A 156 -4.43 -12.09 -8.47
N ASP A 157 -5.06 -12.48 -9.58
CA ASP A 157 -5.79 -13.75 -9.70
C ASP A 157 -4.86 -14.95 -9.53
N ALA A 158 -3.68 -14.93 -10.16
CA ALA A 158 -2.70 -16.01 -10.08
C ALA A 158 -2.13 -16.15 -8.66
N ILE A 159 -1.78 -15.04 -8.02
CA ILE A 159 -1.27 -15.02 -6.65
C ILE A 159 -2.34 -15.53 -5.67
N ALA A 160 -3.57 -15.05 -5.77
CA ALA A 160 -4.68 -15.50 -4.92
C ALA A 160 -5.01 -16.99 -5.14
N ALA A 161 -5.00 -17.47 -6.39
CA ALA A 161 -5.20 -18.87 -6.71
C ALA A 161 -4.09 -19.76 -6.11
N ARG A 162 -2.83 -19.32 -6.20
CA ARG A 162 -1.69 -20.03 -5.61
C ARG A 162 -1.78 -20.08 -4.09
N ALA A 163 -2.12 -18.96 -3.46
CA ALA A 163 -2.34 -18.90 -2.01
C ALA A 163 -3.45 -19.85 -1.57
N LYS A 164 -4.56 -19.89 -2.30
CA LYS A 164 -5.66 -20.81 -2.01
C LYS A 164 -5.25 -22.27 -2.13
N GLU A 165 -4.52 -22.63 -3.19
CA GLU A 165 -4.00 -23.99 -3.36
C GLU A 165 -3.13 -24.41 -2.17
N LEU A 166 -2.13 -23.58 -1.82
CA LEU A 166 -1.20 -23.88 -0.74
C LEU A 166 -1.88 -23.86 0.64
N SER A 167 -2.91 -23.02 0.84
CA SER A 167 -3.69 -22.98 2.09
C SER A 167 -4.41 -24.29 2.41
N LEU A 168 -4.74 -25.06 1.36
CA LEU A 168 -5.45 -26.33 1.46
C LEU A 168 -4.50 -27.54 1.43
N ASP A 169 -3.23 -27.35 1.05
CA ASP A 169 -2.23 -28.41 1.03
C ASP A 169 -1.84 -28.80 2.47
N LYS A 170 -2.07 -30.05 2.85
CA LYS A 170 -1.70 -30.57 4.18
C LYS A 170 -0.37 -31.31 4.21
N SER A 171 0.31 -31.41 3.07
CA SER A 171 1.54 -32.18 2.91
C SER A 171 2.82 -31.37 3.06
N VAL A 172 2.75 -30.06 2.79
CA VAL A 172 3.90 -29.14 2.88
C VAL A 172 3.63 -28.07 3.92
N ASP A 173 4.59 -27.85 4.82
CA ASP A 173 4.48 -26.78 5.80
C ASP A 173 4.50 -25.42 5.11
N SER A 174 3.45 -24.64 5.37
CA SER A 174 3.35 -23.24 4.97
C SER A 174 4.25 -22.33 5.83
N PRO A 175 4.52 -21.09 5.42
CA PRO A 175 5.17 -20.09 6.26
C PRO A 175 4.56 -19.99 7.67
N PHE A 176 3.22 -20.02 7.77
CA PHE A 176 2.53 -20.06 9.05
C PHE A 176 2.85 -21.31 9.86
N ALA A 177 2.84 -22.50 9.24
CA ALA A 177 3.15 -23.75 9.92
C ALA A 177 4.57 -23.77 10.49
N ILE A 178 5.53 -23.21 9.74
CA ILE A 178 6.92 -23.08 10.19
C ILE A 178 6.96 -22.18 11.43
N LEU A 179 6.37 -20.98 11.35
CA LEU A 179 6.33 -20.04 12.47
C LEU A 179 5.55 -20.56 13.68
N ALA A 180 4.49 -21.34 13.46
CA ALA A 180 3.74 -21.99 14.53
C ALA A 180 4.63 -22.96 15.32
N LYS A 181 5.42 -23.78 14.62
CA LYS A 181 6.37 -24.70 15.25
C LYS A 181 7.47 -23.97 16.01
N ASP A 182 7.96 -22.85 15.47
CA ASP A 182 8.93 -21.99 16.15
C ASP A 182 8.36 -21.34 17.42
N ASN A 183 7.03 -21.29 17.56
CA ASN A 183 6.31 -20.84 18.75
C ASN A 183 5.72 -22.02 19.56
N ASP A 184 6.30 -23.21 19.44
CA ASP A 184 5.91 -24.43 20.17
C ASP A 184 4.45 -24.90 19.91
N ILE A 185 3.85 -24.48 18.79
CA ILE A 185 2.50 -24.89 18.37
C ILE A 185 2.61 -26.01 17.33
N LEU A 186 1.98 -27.14 17.62
CA LEU A 186 1.93 -28.26 16.69
C LEU A 186 0.91 -27.98 15.58
N TRP A 187 1.40 -27.48 14.44
CA TRP A 187 0.63 -27.27 13.21
C TRP A 187 1.37 -27.87 12.02
N GLY A 188 0.67 -28.28 10.97
CA GLY A 188 1.27 -28.75 9.72
C GLY A 188 0.39 -28.44 8.51
N GLY A 189 1.03 -28.22 7.36
CA GLY A 189 0.32 -27.85 6.13
C GLY A 189 0.01 -26.35 6.01
N GLY A 190 -0.80 -26.00 5.01
CA GLY A 190 -1.41 -24.69 4.83
C GLY A 190 -2.47 -24.34 5.87
N ARG A 191 -2.72 -23.03 5.99
CA ARG A 191 -3.74 -22.42 6.83
C ARG A 191 -4.89 -21.90 5.95
N PRO A 192 -6.05 -22.60 5.91
CA PRO A 192 -7.22 -22.11 5.18
C PRO A 192 -7.70 -20.78 5.77
N ASP A 193 -7.78 -19.74 4.94
CA ASP A 193 -8.17 -18.39 5.35
C ASP A 193 -8.82 -17.62 4.19
N ASP A 194 -9.41 -16.46 4.50
CA ASP A 194 -9.87 -15.51 3.50
C ASP A 194 -8.67 -14.82 2.83
N ILE A 195 -8.62 -14.87 1.50
CA ILE A 195 -7.49 -14.36 0.71
C ILE A 195 -7.93 -13.13 -0.09
N THR A 196 -7.32 -11.99 0.22
CA THR A 196 -7.44 -10.77 -0.58
C THR A 196 -6.07 -10.34 -1.08
N VAL A 197 -5.98 -10.07 -2.38
CA VAL A 197 -4.75 -9.62 -3.04
C VAL A 197 -5.07 -8.45 -3.97
N LEU A 198 -4.33 -7.36 -3.82
CA LEU A 198 -4.31 -6.24 -4.73
C LEU A 198 -2.92 -6.14 -5.37
N VAL A 199 -2.90 -5.99 -6.69
CA VAL A 199 -1.66 -5.77 -7.44
C VAL A 199 -1.73 -4.44 -8.16
N SER A 200 -0.66 -3.66 -8.11
CA SER A 200 -0.53 -2.40 -8.82
C SER A 200 0.83 -2.30 -9.49
N HIS A 201 0.85 -1.80 -10.72
CA HIS A 201 2.10 -1.46 -11.41
C HIS A 201 2.41 0.01 -11.20
N ILE A 202 3.63 0.30 -10.76
CA ILE A 202 4.13 1.66 -10.72
C ILE A 202 4.56 2.03 -12.14
N LEU A 203 3.91 3.04 -12.71
CA LEU A 203 4.20 3.52 -14.06
C LEU A 203 5.00 4.82 -13.99
N ASP A 204 5.77 5.10 -15.04
CA ASP A 204 6.24 6.46 -15.27
C ASP A 204 5.01 7.36 -15.53
N ARG A 205 5.06 8.61 -15.09
CA ARG A 205 3.96 9.56 -15.30
C ARG A 205 3.70 9.79 -16.79
N ALA A 206 4.71 9.69 -17.65
CA ALA A 206 4.56 9.78 -19.09
C ALA A 206 3.82 8.56 -19.68
N ASP A 207 3.92 7.41 -19.03
CA ASP A 207 3.30 6.14 -19.44
C ASP A 207 1.93 5.92 -18.78
N ALA A 208 1.59 6.71 -17.76
CA ALA A 208 0.28 6.71 -17.14
C ALA A 208 -0.77 7.05 -18.20
N ARG A 209 -1.62 6.07 -18.54
CA ARG A 209 -2.85 6.34 -19.29
C ARG A 209 -3.65 7.38 -18.50
N ALA A 210 -4.41 8.22 -19.20
CA ALA A 210 -5.29 9.22 -18.57
C ALA A 210 -6.01 8.58 -17.36
N PRO A 211 -6.09 9.29 -16.22
CA PRO A 211 -6.66 8.73 -15.00
C PRO A 211 -8.00 8.08 -15.35
N PRO A 212 -8.35 6.91 -14.80
CA PRO A 212 -9.67 6.33 -15.02
C PRO A 212 -10.70 7.36 -14.52
N THR A 213 -11.30 8.09 -15.46
CA THR A 213 -12.22 9.20 -15.18
C THR A 213 -13.65 8.76 -14.90
N ASP A 214 -13.89 7.48 -14.59
CA ASP A 214 -15.27 6.97 -14.48
C ASP A 214 -15.49 5.99 -13.31
N TRP A 215 -14.76 6.13 -12.19
CA TRP A 215 -15.33 5.61 -10.94
C TRP A 215 -16.24 6.70 -10.38
N ALA A 216 -17.55 6.46 -10.43
CA ALA A 216 -18.45 7.21 -9.56
C ALA A 216 -17.99 6.89 -8.13
N ALA A 217 -17.47 7.89 -7.42
CA ALA A 217 -17.29 7.82 -5.98
C ALA A 217 -18.68 7.60 -5.38
N VAL A 218 -19.09 6.34 -5.22
CA VAL A 218 -20.32 6.00 -4.53
C VAL A 218 -20.08 6.33 -3.06
N SER A 219 -20.32 7.58 -2.67
CA SER A 219 -20.76 7.84 -1.31
C SER A 219 -22.05 7.04 -1.13
N GLY A 220 -22.17 6.29 -0.04
CA GLY A 220 -23.48 5.77 0.36
C GLY A 220 -24.54 6.88 0.38
N PRO A 221 -25.84 6.56 0.58
CA PRO A 221 -26.92 7.54 0.43
C PRO A 221 -26.64 8.85 1.20
N GLY A 222 -26.53 9.97 0.47
CA GLY A 222 -26.19 11.32 0.96
C GLY A 222 -25.68 12.23 -0.18
N GLU A 223 -25.61 13.55 0.04
CA GLU A 223 -24.90 14.49 -0.87
C GLU A 223 -23.38 14.25 -0.82
N PRO A 224 -22.65 14.45 -1.94
CA PRO A 224 -21.20 14.26 -1.97
C PRO A 224 -20.51 15.24 -1.01
N PRO A 225 -19.43 14.81 -0.33
CA PRO A 225 -18.77 15.67 0.64
C PRO A 225 -18.22 16.95 -0.03
N PRO A 226 -18.44 18.14 0.54
CA PRO A 226 -17.89 19.40 0.05
C PRO A 226 -16.36 19.40 -0.12
N GLU A 227 -15.64 18.50 0.56
CA GLU A 227 -14.19 18.42 0.50
C GLU A 227 -13.66 17.85 -0.84
N LEU A 228 -14.49 17.11 -1.59
CA LEU A 228 -14.18 16.78 -2.99
C LEU A 228 -14.29 18.01 -3.91
N LEU A 229 -15.09 19.00 -3.51
CA LEU A 229 -15.23 20.28 -4.21
C LEU A 229 -14.12 21.27 -3.80
N GLU A 230 -13.62 21.20 -2.56
CA GLU A 230 -12.48 22.01 -2.09
C GLU A 230 -11.13 21.50 -2.61
N ALA A 231 -10.96 20.18 -2.77
CA ALA A 231 -9.75 19.59 -3.35
C ALA A 231 -9.50 20.03 -4.81
N GLU A 232 -10.56 20.17 -5.62
CA GLU A 232 -10.47 20.73 -6.99
C GLU A 232 -10.04 22.20 -7.00
N ALA A 233 -10.52 22.99 -6.04
CA ALA A 233 -10.16 24.39 -5.90
C ALA A 233 -8.69 24.58 -5.45
N LEU A 234 -8.20 23.74 -4.53
CA LEU A 234 -6.82 23.77 -4.07
C LEU A 234 -5.84 23.32 -5.17
N LEU A 235 -6.19 22.27 -5.92
CA LEU A 235 -5.42 21.81 -7.09
C LEU A 235 -5.37 22.87 -8.21
N ALA A 236 -6.43 23.66 -8.39
CA ALA A 236 -6.44 24.80 -9.32
C ALA A 236 -5.52 25.94 -8.84
N ALA A 237 -5.51 26.23 -7.54
CA ALA A 237 -4.62 27.23 -6.96
C ALA A 237 -3.14 26.83 -7.04
N GLU A 238 -2.81 25.55 -6.82
CA GLU A 238 -1.44 25.05 -6.94
C GLU A 238 -0.92 25.04 -8.39
N ARG A 239 -1.78 24.80 -9.39
CA ARG A 239 -1.44 24.95 -10.81
C ARG A 239 -1.09 26.38 -11.18
N LEU A 240 -1.90 27.33 -10.75
CA LEU A 240 -1.65 28.77 -10.96
C LEU A 240 -0.35 29.22 -10.26
N ALA A 241 -0.10 28.75 -9.03
CA ALA A 241 1.13 29.06 -8.31
C ALA A 241 2.38 28.44 -8.97
N ALA A 242 2.27 27.25 -9.56
CA ALA A 242 3.34 26.63 -10.33
C ALA A 242 3.62 27.38 -11.65
N GLU A 243 2.58 27.83 -12.36
CA GLU A 243 2.71 28.67 -13.56
C GLU A 243 3.36 30.03 -13.25
N ALA A 244 2.99 30.66 -12.12
CA ALA A 244 3.61 31.91 -11.65
C ALA A 244 5.08 31.75 -11.23
N ARG A 245 5.46 30.63 -10.60
CA ARG A 245 6.86 30.31 -10.29
C ARG A 245 7.72 30.07 -11.54
N THR A 246 7.10 29.54 -12.59
CA THR A 246 7.76 29.33 -13.88
C THR A 246 7.94 30.65 -14.64
N ALA A 247 6.99 31.59 -14.48
CA ALA A 247 7.08 32.95 -15.03
C ALA A 247 8.08 33.85 -14.26
N SER A 248 8.15 33.73 -12.92
CA SER A 248 9.03 34.53 -12.05
C SER A 248 10.49 34.05 -11.99
N GLY A 249 10.80 32.88 -12.56
CA GLY A 249 12.17 32.50 -12.92
C GLY A 249 12.85 33.46 -13.91
N LEU A 250 12.09 34.41 -14.45
CA LEU A 250 12.56 35.56 -15.22
C LEU A 250 12.40 36.90 -14.46
N GLY A 251 12.76 36.92 -13.17
CA GLY A 251 13.36 38.10 -12.51
C GLY A 251 12.46 39.07 -11.73
N ALA A 252 12.83 39.30 -10.46
CA ALA A 252 12.76 40.53 -9.63
C ALA A 252 11.37 41.22 -9.43
N GLU A 253 10.95 41.82 -8.31
CA GLU A 253 11.58 42.31 -7.07
C GLU A 253 10.43 42.68 -6.09
N ARG A 254 10.53 42.26 -4.81
CA ARG A 254 10.12 42.95 -3.57
C ARG A 254 8.73 43.63 -3.41
N GLY A 255 7.71 43.26 -4.17
CA GLY A 255 6.32 43.77 -4.01
C GLY A 255 5.24 42.72 -3.73
N GLU A 256 5.55 41.43 -3.79
CA GLU A 256 4.54 40.35 -3.82
C GLU A 256 4.25 39.70 -2.45
N GLU A 257 5.03 40.00 -1.40
CA GLU A 257 4.80 39.42 -0.06
C GLU A 257 3.50 39.94 0.61
N GLU A 258 3.10 41.20 0.37
CA GLU A 258 1.87 41.77 0.95
C GLU A 258 0.57 41.31 0.25
N GLU A 259 0.65 40.75 -0.96
CA GLU A 259 -0.52 40.26 -1.70
C GLU A 259 -0.80 38.78 -1.43
N VAL A 260 0.24 37.98 -1.18
CA VAL A 260 0.11 36.59 -0.72
C VAL A 260 -0.44 36.53 0.71
N GLU A 261 0.02 37.40 1.61
CA GLU A 261 -0.46 37.47 3.01
C GLU A 261 -1.96 37.87 3.08
N ARG A 262 -2.42 38.71 2.15
CA ARG A 262 -3.83 39.15 2.06
C ARG A 262 -4.78 38.05 1.55
N LEU A 263 -4.31 37.20 0.64
CA LEU A 263 -5.09 36.07 0.09
C LEU A 263 -5.15 34.88 1.06
N GLU A 264 -4.10 34.65 1.85
CA GLU A 264 -4.09 33.64 2.91
C GLU A 264 -5.06 34.00 4.07
N GLU A 265 -5.25 35.29 4.36
CA GLU A 265 -6.19 35.74 5.39
C GLU A 265 -7.67 35.67 4.94
N GLU A 266 -7.96 35.91 3.65
CA GLU A 266 -9.31 35.71 3.08
C GLU A 266 -9.72 34.22 3.02
N ALA A 267 -8.78 33.32 2.74
CA ALA A 267 -9.01 31.86 2.80
C ALA A 267 -9.30 31.37 4.24
N ARG A 268 -8.69 32.01 5.25
CA ARG A 268 -8.87 31.67 6.66
C ARG A 268 -10.22 32.11 7.22
N VAL A 269 -10.81 33.18 6.69
CA VAL A 269 -12.16 33.67 7.06
C VAL A 269 -13.27 32.91 6.35
N GLY A 270 -13.02 32.38 5.14
CA GLY A 270 -13.97 31.55 4.40
C GLY A 270 -14.27 30.19 5.04
N ALA A 271 -13.29 29.58 5.72
CA ALA A 271 -13.41 28.24 6.31
C ALA A 271 -14.09 28.18 7.70
N SER A 272 -14.63 29.30 8.21
CA SER A 272 -15.33 29.37 9.51
C SER A 272 -16.83 29.71 9.41
N ARG A 273 -17.44 29.49 8.23
CA ARG A 273 -18.89 29.59 8.02
C ARG A 273 -19.49 28.29 7.53
#